data_AF-A0A7H8Z3H3-F1
#
_entry.id   AF-A0A7H8Z3H3-F1
#
_cell.length_a   1.000
_cell.length_b   1.000
_cell.length_c   1.000
_cell.angle_alpha   90.00
_cell.angle_beta   90.00
_cell.angle_gamma   90.00
#
_symmetry.space_group_name_H-M   'P 1'
#
loop_
_entity.id
_entity.type
_entity.pdbx_description
1 polymer ?
#
loop_
_entity_poly.entity_id
_entity_poly.type
_entity_poly.pdbx_seq_one_letter_code
_entity_poly.pdbx_strand_id
1 'polypeptide(L)'
;MEGGKSTNWMRKTIEKFEKYEFVNPKITVELVQSAGYVSAQNIFESKSQENDLPKWNEFSDILESVRQEIVDDLRGQIAQRIASGVINKTFKAEADRKAANQQVTLVLRYGHLVCAICAALLEFYQKIDELTDEMAKTLASNIVDSVVETIEKEKKIRIEEFVKTVVKKLLERALKKIFKTLTTKMREIAIPLPWGNKLALRIIGVLTCPDPEKHFEVMKYCLKPLVEECLKEPIKDQLPKDWEVFLKSLLKRIEQIEASLSRAQVTAP
;
A
#
# COMPACT_ATOMS: atom_id res chain seq x y z
N MET A 1 0.42 -1.92 -37.83
CA MET A 1 0.63 -3.03 -36.88
C MET A 1 -0.14 -2.68 -35.63
N GLU A 2 -1.13 -3.49 -35.29
CA GLU A 2 -2.06 -3.25 -34.19
C GLU A 2 -1.32 -3.25 -32.85
N GLY A 3 -1.40 -2.12 -32.14
CA GLY A 3 -0.75 -1.92 -30.85
C GLY A 3 -1.37 -2.83 -29.80
N GLY A 4 -0.63 -3.85 -29.40
CA GLY A 4 -1.01 -4.75 -28.32
C GLY A 4 -1.31 -3.97 -27.05
N LYS A 5 -2.51 -4.16 -26.49
CA LYS A 5 -2.85 -3.63 -25.17
C LYS A 5 -1.84 -4.14 -24.14
N SER A 6 -1.01 -3.25 -23.63
CA SER A 6 -0.09 -3.52 -22.52
C SER A 6 -0.88 -4.07 -21.32
N THR A 7 -0.45 -5.19 -20.75
CA THR A 7 -1.14 -5.89 -19.64
C THR A 7 -0.64 -5.45 -18.25
N ASN A 8 0.55 -4.85 -18.16
CA ASN A 8 1.13 -4.41 -16.88
C ASN A 8 0.43 -3.13 -16.40
N TRP A 9 -0.23 -3.18 -15.24
CA TRP A 9 -0.95 -2.04 -14.66
C TRP A 9 -0.05 -0.83 -14.40
N MET A 10 1.22 -1.02 -14.01
CA MET A 10 2.18 0.07 -13.82
C MET A 10 2.42 0.73 -15.18
N ARG A 11 2.56 -0.04 -16.26
CA ARG A 11 2.71 0.49 -17.61
C ARG A 11 1.47 1.22 -18.12
N LYS A 12 0.26 0.73 -17.84
CA LYS A 12 -1.00 1.45 -18.15
C LYS A 12 -1.11 2.78 -17.39
N THR A 13 -0.62 2.79 -16.16
CA THR A 13 -0.54 3.97 -15.31
C THR A 13 0.44 4.98 -15.94
N ILE A 14 1.63 4.55 -16.39
CA ILE A 14 2.60 5.39 -17.13
C ILE A 14 2.03 5.99 -18.43
N GLU A 15 1.39 5.18 -19.29
CA GLU A 15 0.86 5.63 -20.60
C GLU A 15 -0.23 6.71 -20.47
N LYS A 16 -0.95 6.73 -19.35
CA LYS A 16 -1.89 7.82 -19.03
C LYS A 16 -1.19 9.12 -18.64
N PHE A 17 0.05 9.03 -18.13
CA PHE A 17 0.74 10.13 -17.45
C PHE A 17 1.69 10.93 -18.34
N GLU A 18 2.24 10.36 -19.41
CA GLU A 18 3.07 11.09 -20.39
C GLU A 18 2.34 12.24 -21.12
N LYS A 19 1.05 12.47 -20.83
CA LYS A 19 0.18 13.44 -21.50
C LYS A 19 -0.17 14.69 -20.67
N TYR A 20 0.33 14.83 -19.44
CA TYR A 20 -0.11 15.90 -18.53
C TYR A 20 0.88 17.06 -18.40
N GLU A 21 0.38 18.29 -18.51
CA GLU A 21 1.05 19.53 -18.07
C GLU A 21 0.66 19.86 -16.62
N PHE A 22 1.64 20.25 -15.78
CA PHE A 22 1.45 20.44 -14.34
C PHE A 22 1.02 21.89 -13.99
N VAL A 23 -0.27 22.12 -13.74
CA VAL A 23 -0.81 23.42 -13.28
C VAL A 23 -1.70 23.22 -12.03
N ASN A 24 -1.45 23.98 -10.95
CA ASN A 24 -2.02 23.88 -9.57
C ASN A 24 -3.55 24.27 -9.49
N PRO A 25 -4.39 23.97 -8.43
CA PRO A 25 -4.15 23.36 -7.12
C PRO A 25 -5.21 22.34 -6.63
N LYS A 26 -5.32 21.18 -7.27
CA LYS A 26 -5.82 19.96 -6.62
C LYS A 26 -4.95 18.81 -7.09
N ILE A 27 -4.13 18.26 -6.21
CA ILE A 27 -3.32 17.10 -6.58
C ILE A 27 -4.31 15.95 -6.72
N THR A 28 -4.50 15.50 -7.96
CA THR A 28 -5.39 14.38 -8.24
C THR A 28 -4.74 13.10 -7.75
N VAL A 29 -5.55 12.08 -7.53
CA VAL A 29 -5.07 10.72 -7.22
C VAL A 29 -4.03 10.28 -8.26
N GLU A 30 -4.31 10.58 -9.53
CA GLU A 30 -3.39 10.33 -10.65
C GLU A 30 -2.03 11.00 -10.42
N LEU A 31 -2.00 12.30 -10.12
CA LEU A 31 -0.75 13.02 -9.87
C LEU A 31 0.06 12.47 -8.68
N VAL A 32 -0.61 12.08 -7.59
CA VAL A 32 0.07 11.44 -6.45
C VAL A 32 0.67 10.09 -6.85
N GLN A 33 -0.09 9.29 -7.59
CA GLN A 33 0.36 7.99 -8.07
C GLN A 33 1.53 8.14 -9.05
N SER A 34 1.49 9.12 -9.96
CA SER A 34 2.61 9.46 -10.84
C SER A 34 3.83 9.88 -10.06
N ALA A 35 3.67 10.75 -9.05
CA ALA A 35 4.78 11.17 -8.19
C ALA A 35 5.48 9.98 -7.54
N GLY A 36 4.69 9.08 -6.91
CA GLY A 36 5.25 7.89 -6.28
C GLY A 36 5.96 6.97 -7.29
N TYR A 37 5.36 6.76 -8.46
CA TYR A 37 5.96 5.93 -9.51
C TYR A 37 7.26 6.52 -10.04
N VAL A 38 7.25 7.78 -10.48
CA VAL A 38 8.41 8.46 -11.06
C VAL A 38 9.54 8.56 -10.03
N SER A 39 9.22 8.90 -8.79
CA SER A 39 10.21 8.91 -7.71
C SER A 39 10.84 7.53 -7.51
N ALA A 40 10.03 6.47 -7.47
CA ALA A 40 10.53 5.11 -7.28
C ALA A 40 11.41 4.62 -8.44
N GLN A 41 11.02 4.91 -9.68
CA GLN A 41 11.80 4.53 -10.86
C GLN A 41 13.17 5.22 -10.84
N ASN A 42 13.21 6.53 -10.61
CA ASN A 42 14.47 7.29 -10.56
C ASN A 42 15.39 6.81 -9.42
N ILE A 43 14.84 6.53 -8.24
CA ILE A 43 15.60 5.94 -7.12
C ILE A 43 16.20 4.59 -7.52
N PHE A 44 15.40 3.73 -8.13
CA PHE A 44 15.84 2.39 -8.50
C PHE A 44 16.91 2.43 -9.60
N GLU A 45 16.70 3.22 -10.65
CA GLU A 45 17.65 3.36 -11.77
C GLU A 45 18.98 3.97 -11.30
N SER A 46 18.95 4.99 -10.45
CA SER A 46 20.16 5.54 -9.85
C SER A 46 20.91 4.48 -9.03
N LYS A 47 20.20 3.70 -8.20
CA LYS A 47 20.83 2.61 -7.42
C LYS A 47 21.34 1.48 -8.30
N SER A 48 20.70 1.21 -9.42
CA SER A 48 21.10 0.20 -10.42
C SER A 48 22.30 0.62 -11.26
N GLN A 49 22.62 1.91 -11.34
CA GLN A 49 23.87 2.37 -11.93
C GLN A 49 25.04 2.20 -10.95
N GLU A 50 24.78 2.37 -9.66
CA GLU A 50 25.77 2.23 -8.59
C GLU A 50 26.06 0.77 -8.21
N ASN A 51 25.09 -0.12 -8.45
CA ASN A 51 25.11 -1.52 -8.01
C ASN A 51 24.61 -2.38 -9.17
N ASP A 52 25.13 -3.59 -9.35
CA ASP A 52 24.72 -4.53 -10.42
C ASP A 52 23.31 -5.10 -10.17
N LEU A 53 22.30 -4.23 -10.12
CA LEU A 53 20.90 -4.54 -9.90
C LEU A 53 20.20 -4.84 -11.24
N PRO A 54 19.11 -5.62 -11.22
CA PRO A 54 18.31 -5.87 -12.41
C PRO A 54 17.71 -4.57 -12.96
N LYS A 55 17.27 -4.60 -14.22
CA LYS A 55 16.61 -3.45 -14.83
C LYS A 55 15.27 -3.15 -14.18
N TRP A 56 14.84 -1.88 -14.23
CA TRP A 56 13.53 -1.45 -13.70
C TRP A 56 12.36 -2.31 -14.19
N ASN A 57 12.34 -2.69 -15.47
CA ASN A 57 11.27 -3.52 -16.02
C ASN A 57 11.15 -4.88 -15.29
N GLU A 58 12.27 -5.54 -14.99
CA GLU A 58 12.30 -6.81 -14.26
C GLU A 58 11.79 -6.64 -12.83
N PHE A 59 12.24 -5.58 -12.15
CA PHE A 59 11.73 -5.22 -10.82
C PHE A 59 10.22 -4.92 -10.85
N SER A 60 9.76 -4.16 -11.84
CA SER A 60 8.35 -3.80 -11.98
C SER A 60 7.45 -5.02 -12.25
N ASP A 61 7.93 -6.02 -13.00
CA ASP A 61 7.18 -7.24 -13.22
C ASP A 61 7.05 -8.07 -11.92
N ILE A 62 8.08 -8.04 -11.06
CA ILE A 62 8.01 -8.66 -9.72
C ILE A 62 7.05 -7.92 -8.80
N LEU A 63 7.08 -6.58 -8.80
CA LEU A 63 6.12 -5.78 -8.04
C LEU A 63 4.68 -6.11 -8.46
N GLU A 64 4.45 -6.31 -9.76
CA GLU A 64 3.15 -6.72 -10.25
C GLU A 64 2.76 -8.12 -9.75
N SER A 65 3.68 -9.08 -9.84
CA SER A 65 3.48 -10.43 -9.31
C SER A 65 3.16 -10.40 -7.80
N VAL A 66 3.92 -9.65 -7.00
CA VAL A 66 3.67 -9.50 -5.55
C VAL A 66 2.29 -8.93 -5.28
N ARG A 67 1.91 -7.87 -6.00
CA ARG A 67 0.60 -7.24 -5.83
C ARG A 67 -0.54 -8.21 -6.15
N GLN A 68 -0.45 -8.95 -7.26
CA GLN A 68 -1.45 -9.96 -7.60
C GLN A 68 -1.53 -11.03 -6.52
N GLU A 69 -0.39 -11.52 -6.03
CA GLU A 69 -0.36 -12.50 -4.94
C GLU A 69 -1.00 -11.97 -3.64
N ILE A 70 -0.80 -10.70 -3.28
CA ILE A 70 -1.48 -10.05 -2.14
C ILE A 70 -3.00 -10.06 -2.35
N VAL A 71 -3.46 -9.62 -3.52
CA VAL A 71 -4.89 -9.54 -3.85
C VAL A 71 -5.52 -10.93 -3.87
N ASP A 72 -4.86 -11.91 -4.49
CA ASP A 72 -5.32 -13.28 -4.57
C ASP A 72 -5.33 -13.97 -3.21
N ASP A 73 -4.36 -13.70 -2.33
CA ASP A 73 -4.37 -14.24 -0.98
C ASP A 73 -5.55 -13.69 -0.16
N LEU A 74 -5.77 -12.37 -0.19
CA LEU A 74 -6.93 -11.74 0.46
C LEU A 74 -8.25 -12.33 -0.09
N ARG A 75 -8.35 -12.51 -1.41
CA ARG A 75 -9.51 -13.15 -2.06
C ARG A 75 -9.67 -14.61 -1.64
N GLY A 76 -8.58 -15.35 -1.57
CA GLY A 76 -8.53 -16.75 -1.15
C GLY A 76 -9.01 -16.91 0.29
N GLN A 77 -8.65 -15.99 1.18
CA GLN A 77 -9.13 -16.00 2.56
C GLN A 77 -10.63 -15.73 2.68
N ILE A 78 -11.18 -14.83 1.85
CA ILE A 78 -12.63 -14.66 1.73
C ILE A 78 -13.28 -15.98 1.31
N ALA A 79 -12.77 -16.61 0.26
CA ALA A 79 -13.30 -17.88 -0.25
C ALA A 79 -13.19 -19.01 0.79
N GLN A 80 -12.06 -19.14 1.46
CA GLN A 80 -11.86 -20.10 2.54
C GLN A 80 -12.81 -19.83 3.70
N ARG A 81 -13.13 -18.57 4.02
CA ARG A 81 -14.09 -18.27 5.09
C ARG A 81 -15.50 -18.73 4.72
N ILE A 82 -15.91 -18.44 3.50
CA ILE A 82 -17.19 -18.92 2.96
C ILE A 82 -17.23 -20.47 3.01
N ALA A 83 -16.14 -21.14 2.64
CA ALA A 83 -16.06 -22.61 2.59
C ALA A 83 -15.92 -23.29 3.96
N SER A 84 -15.14 -22.72 4.89
CA SER A 84 -14.76 -23.36 6.17
C SER A 84 -15.88 -23.39 7.20
N GLY A 85 -17.02 -22.74 6.92
CA GLY A 85 -18.21 -22.82 7.76
C GLY A 85 -17.98 -22.36 9.19
N VAL A 86 -16.92 -21.60 9.50
CA VAL A 86 -16.67 -21.15 10.87
C VAL A 86 -17.78 -20.21 11.33
N ILE A 87 -18.32 -19.37 10.43
CA ILE A 87 -19.56 -18.61 10.69
C ILE A 87 -20.75 -19.57 10.86
N ASN A 88 -20.82 -20.65 10.07
CA ASN A 88 -21.87 -21.66 10.18
C ASN A 88 -21.83 -22.47 11.49
N LYS A 89 -20.66 -22.58 12.12
CA LYS A 89 -20.47 -23.24 13.42
C LYS A 89 -20.80 -22.31 14.58
N THR A 90 -20.56 -21.01 14.43
CA THR A 90 -20.83 -20.01 15.47
C THR A 90 -22.29 -19.59 15.50
N PHE A 91 -22.93 -19.44 14.34
CA PHE A 91 -24.32 -18.99 14.22
C PHE A 91 -25.22 -20.11 13.72
N LYS A 92 -26.29 -20.39 14.46
CA LYS A 92 -27.29 -21.41 14.08
C LYS A 92 -28.30 -20.87 13.06
N ALA A 93 -28.74 -19.63 13.24
CA ALA A 93 -29.71 -19.00 12.35
C ALA A 93 -29.07 -18.65 10.99
N GLU A 94 -29.81 -18.83 9.90
CA GLU A 94 -29.32 -18.51 8.55
C GLU A 94 -29.13 -17.01 8.33
N ALA A 95 -30.01 -16.19 8.89
CA ALA A 95 -29.92 -14.73 8.82
C ALA A 95 -28.61 -14.23 9.43
N ASP A 96 -28.27 -14.67 10.64
CA ASP A 96 -27.04 -14.28 11.34
C ASP A 96 -25.78 -14.74 10.59
N ARG A 97 -25.80 -15.96 10.04
CA ARG A 97 -24.70 -16.46 9.19
C ARG A 97 -24.48 -15.58 7.96
N LYS A 98 -25.57 -15.18 7.29
CA LYS A 98 -25.51 -14.31 6.11
C LYS A 98 -24.98 -12.92 6.48
N ALA A 99 -25.45 -12.34 7.59
CA ALA A 99 -24.99 -11.04 8.08
C ALA A 99 -23.49 -11.05 8.42
N ALA A 100 -23.01 -12.03 9.18
CA ALA A 100 -21.59 -12.14 9.52
C ALA A 100 -20.71 -12.33 8.27
N ASN A 101 -21.16 -13.13 7.28
CA ASN A 101 -20.43 -13.31 6.02
C ASN A 101 -20.35 -12.01 5.20
N GLN A 102 -21.42 -11.22 5.20
CA GLN A 102 -21.44 -9.91 4.55
C GLN A 102 -20.46 -8.95 5.22
N GLN A 103 -20.43 -8.90 6.55
CA GLN A 103 -19.47 -8.05 7.28
C GLN A 103 -18.01 -8.47 7.04
N VAL A 104 -17.70 -9.77 7.08
CA VAL A 104 -16.34 -10.25 6.73
C VAL A 104 -15.95 -9.84 5.31
N THR A 105 -16.87 -10.02 4.35
CA THR A 105 -16.64 -9.65 2.95
C THR A 105 -16.42 -8.14 2.81
N LEU A 106 -17.17 -7.34 3.56
CA LEU A 106 -17.05 -5.88 3.56
C LEU A 106 -15.68 -5.42 4.04
N VAL A 107 -15.19 -5.98 5.15
CA VAL A 107 -13.86 -5.64 5.70
C VAL A 107 -12.73 -6.10 4.77
N LEU A 108 -12.77 -7.36 4.31
CA LEU A 108 -11.70 -7.92 3.47
C LEU A 108 -11.68 -7.38 2.03
N ARG A 109 -12.79 -6.82 1.54
CA ARG A 109 -12.86 -6.14 0.23
C ARG A 109 -12.85 -4.63 0.34
N TYR A 110 -12.52 -4.08 1.51
CA TYR A 110 -12.43 -2.64 1.65
C TYR A 110 -11.35 -2.11 0.70
N GLY A 111 -11.71 -1.09 -0.10
CA GLY A 111 -10.86 -0.61 -1.20
C GLY A 111 -9.48 -0.11 -0.77
N HIS A 112 -9.32 0.21 0.52
CA HIS A 112 -8.06 0.70 1.10
C HIS A 112 -7.29 -0.37 1.89
N LEU A 113 -7.71 -1.63 1.90
CA LEU A 113 -7.05 -2.66 2.71
C LEU A 113 -5.59 -2.89 2.28
N VAL A 114 -5.31 -2.92 0.97
CA VAL A 114 -3.94 -3.10 0.45
C VAL A 114 -3.04 -1.93 0.84
N CYS A 115 -3.49 -0.68 0.64
CA CYS A 115 -2.69 0.48 1.01
C CYS A 115 -2.52 0.62 2.52
N ALA A 116 -3.52 0.22 3.33
CA ALA A 116 -3.40 0.15 4.79
C ALA A 116 -2.36 -0.90 5.23
N ILE A 117 -2.34 -2.08 4.61
CA ILE A 117 -1.32 -3.11 4.84
C ILE A 117 0.08 -2.56 4.53
N CYS A 118 0.27 -1.92 3.38
CA CYS A 118 1.56 -1.36 2.98
C CYS A 118 2.03 -0.27 3.94
N ALA A 119 1.17 0.70 4.28
CA ALA A 119 1.53 1.80 5.17
C ALA A 119 1.88 1.29 6.58
N ALA A 120 1.07 0.37 7.11
CA ALA A 120 1.34 -0.24 8.40
C ALA A 120 2.67 -1.01 8.38
N LEU A 121 2.91 -1.90 7.41
CA LEU A 121 4.20 -2.61 7.31
C LEU A 121 5.40 -1.65 7.24
N LEU A 122 5.28 -0.53 6.53
CA LEU A 122 6.34 0.48 6.41
C LEU A 122 6.59 1.24 7.71
N GLU A 123 5.55 1.57 8.47
CA GLU A 123 5.66 2.15 9.81
C GLU A 123 6.45 1.22 10.75
N PHE A 124 6.18 -0.09 10.70
CA PHE A 124 6.91 -1.07 11.50
C PHE A 124 8.36 -1.25 11.03
N TYR A 125 8.61 -1.17 9.72
CA TYR A 125 9.95 -1.22 9.14
C TYR A 125 10.87 -0.06 9.55
N GLN A 126 10.32 1.03 10.09
CA GLN A 126 11.12 2.10 10.71
C GLN A 126 11.71 1.68 12.06
N LYS A 127 11.15 0.64 12.69
CA LYS A 127 11.51 0.21 14.04
C LYS A 127 12.37 -1.07 14.04
N ILE A 128 12.21 -1.98 13.06
CA ILE A 128 12.91 -3.30 13.01
C ILE A 128 13.09 -3.75 11.53
N ASP A 129 14.11 -4.56 11.24
CA ASP A 129 14.44 -5.07 9.88
C ASP A 129 13.69 -6.35 9.45
N GLU A 130 13.05 -7.10 10.36
CA GLU A 130 12.31 -8.33 10.06
C GLU A 130 10.93 -8.39 10.74
N LEU A 131 9.96 -9.04 10.07
CA LEU A 131 8.61 -9.26 10.60
C LEU A 131 8.59 -10.50 11.50
N THR A 132 8.31 -10.31 12.79
CA THR A 132 8.06 -11.42 13.73
C THR A 132 6.58 -11.82 13.76
N ASP A 133 6.28 -13.00 14.30
CA ASP A 133 4.92 -13.50 14.44
C ASP A 133 4.03 -12.58 15.30
N GLU A 134 4.58 -12.01 16.37
CA GLU A 134 3.85 -11.06 17.24
C GLU A 134 3.61 -9.73 16.51
N MET A 135 4.54 -9.31 15.66
CA MET A 135 4.36 -8.11 14.82
C MET A 135 3.25 -8.32 13.79
N ALA A 136 3.18 -9.47 13.13
CA ALA A 136 2.12 -9.77 12.17
C ALA A 136 0.73 -9.71 12.83
N LYS A 137 0.61 -10.21 14.07
CA LYS A 137 -0.63 -10.15 14.85
C LYS A 137 -1.00 -8.72 15.26
N THR A 138 -0.01 -7.94 15.70
CA THR A 138 -0.20 -6.53 16.06
C THR A 138 -0.63 -5.70 14.85
N LEU A 139 0.07 -5.86 13.73
CA LEU A 139 -0.27 -5.26 12.44
C LEU A 139 -1.69 -5.60 11.99
N ALA A 140 -2.04 -6.89 12.02
CA ALA A 140 -3.38 -7.34 11.64
C ALA A 140 -4.47 -6.68 12.50
N SER A 141 -4.21 -6.53 13.79
CA SER A 141 -5.13 -5.87 14.72
C SER A 141 -5.32 -4.40 14.37
N ASN A 142 -4.22 -3.66 14.23
CA ASN A 142 -4.25 -2.23 13.91
C ASN A 142 -4.92 -1.96 12.55
N ILE A 143 -4.60 -2.75 11.52
CA ILE A 143 -5.20 -2.60 10.20
C ILE A 143 -6.71 -2.88 10.25
N VAL A 144 -7.13 -3.97 10.91
CA VAL A 144 -8.56 -4.29 11.01
C VAL A 144 -9.30 -3.21 11.79
N ASP A 145 -8.74 -2.72 12.89
CA ASP A 145 -9.40 -1.70 13.71
C ASP A 145 -9.57 -0.39 12.93
N SER A 146 -8.53 0.05 12.20
CA SER A 146 -8.59 1.23 11.33
C SER A 146 -9.59 1.07 10.16
N VAL A 147 -9.57 -0.08 9.47
CA VAL A 147 -10.51 -0.36 8.37
C VAL A 147 -11.95 -0.43 8.88
N VAL A 148 -12.16 -1.08 10.03
CA VAL A 148 -13.48 -1.18 10.65
C VAL A 148 -13.99 0.20 11.07
N GLU A 149 -13.19 1.01 11.75
CA GLU A 149 -13.56 2.38 12.13
C GLU A 149 -14.01 3.18 10.91
N THR A 150 -13.25 3.08 9.81
CA THR A 150 -13.57 3.78 8.56
C THR A 150 -14.90 3.28 7.97
N ILE A 151 -15.09 1.96 7.87
CA ILE A 151 -16.34 1.36 7.38
C ILE A 151 -17.53 1.77 8.24
N GLU A 152 -17.40 1.68 9.57
CA GLU A 152 -18.48 2.00 10.51
C GLU A 152 -18.90 3.47 10.37
N LYS A 153 -17.92 4.38 10.21
CA LYS A 153 -18.16 5.82 9.98
C LYS A 153 -18.81 6.10 8.62
N GLU A 154 -18.27 5.54 7.55
CA GLU A 154 -18.75 5.80 6.18
C GLU A 154 -20.11 5.16 5.89
N LYS A 155 -20.31 3.93 6.37
CA LYS A 155 -21.52 3.14 6.10
C LYS A 155 -22.57 3.27 7.18
N LYS A 156 -22.25 3.89 8.33
CA LYS A 156 -23.14 4.03 9.50
C LYS A 156 -23.68 2.68 9.98
N ILE A 157 -22.81 1.67 9.99
CA ILE A 157 -23.10 0.32 10.51
C ILE A 157 -22.16 0.01 11.68
N ARG A 158 -22.43 -1.09 12.39
CA ARG A 158 -21.52 -1.64 13.40
C ARG A 158 -21.05 -3.02 12.96
N ILE A 159 -19.73 -3.24 12.98
CA ILE A 159 -19.12 -4.53 12.73
C ILE A 159 -19.08 -5.31 14.04
N GLU A 160 -19.53 -6.55 14.00
CA GLU A 160 -19.56 -7.42 15.18
C GLU A 160 -18.16 -7.80 15.65
N GLU A 161 -17.97 -7.88 16.97
CA GLU A 161 -16.66 -8.18 17.57
C GLU A 161 -16.10 -9.54 17.14
N PHE A 162 -16.98 -10.53 16.98
CA PHE A 162 -16.61 -11.83 16.42
C PHE A 162 -16.06 -11.70 14.99
N VAL A 163 -16.66 -10.85 14.17
CA VAL A 163 -16.18 -10.57 12.80
C VAL A 163 -14.80 -9.92 12.86
N LYS A 164 -14.60 -8.91 13.72
CA LYS A 164 -13.27 -8.28 13.91
C LYS A 164 -12.22 -9.33 14.27
N THR A 165 -12.49 -10.16 15.27
CA THR A 165 -11.58 -11.24 15.71
C THR A 165 -11.23 -12.21 14.58
N VAL A 166 -12.23 -12.59 13.78
CA VAL A 166 -12.05 -13.48 12.64
C VAL A 166 -11.16 -12.85 11.57
N VAL A 167 -11.44 -11.60 11.20
CA VAL A 167 -10.68 -10.89 10.17
C VAL A 167 -9.24 -10.65 10.64
N LYS A 168 -9.01 -10.33 11.92
CA LYS A 168 -7.66 -10.18 12.49
C LYS A 168 -6.81 -11.44 12.28
N LYS A 169 -7.35 -12.63 12.60
CA LYS A 169 -6.63 -13.90 12.42
C LYS A 169 -6.35 -14.25 10.96
N LEU A 170 -7.28 -13.88 10.07
CA LEU A 170 -7.13 -14.05 8.64
C LEU A 170 -6.00 -13.15 8.13
N LEU A 171 -6.10 -11.86 8.44
CA LEU A 171 -5.12 -10.87 8.03
C LEU A 171 -3.72 -11.15 8.58
N GLU A 172 -3.60 -11.64 9.83
CA GLU A 172 -2.32 -12.08 10.39
C GLU A 172 -1.62 -13.12 9.51
N ARG A 173 -2.36 -14.15 9.08
CA ARG A 173 -1.82 -15.19 8.18
C ARG A 173 -1.45 -14.63 6.82
N ALA A 174 -2.27 -13.71 6.29
CA ALA A 174 -2.00 -13.00 5.04
C ALA A 174 -0.66 -12.27 5.12
N LEU A 175 -0.49 -11.45 6.17
CA LEU A 175 0.68 -10.60 6.37
C LEU A 175 1.96 -11.44 6.46
N LYS A 176 1.95 -12.53 7.23
CA LYS A 176 3.10 -13.46 7.32
C LYS A 176 3.49 -14.00 5.94
N LYS A 177 2.50 -14.43 5.16
CA LYS A 177 2.74 -14.99 3.82
C LYS A 177 3.23 -13.93 2.84
N ILE A 178 2.58 -12.78 2.79
CA ILE A 178 2.94 -11.64 1.92
C ILE A 178 4.39 -11.21 2.18
N PHE A 179 4.76 -11.05 3.45
CA PHE A 179 6.11 -10.63 3.81
C PHE A 179 7.17 -11.66 3.41
N LYS A 180 6.87 -12.95 3.63
CA LYS A 180 7.75 -14.03 3.21
C LYS A 180 7.92 -14.05 1.69
N THR A 181 6.83 -14.00 0.94
CA THR A 181 6.86 -13.94 -0.53
C THR A 181 7.69 -12.76 -1.01
N LEU A 182 7.44 -11.56 -0.48
CA LEU A 182 8.15 -10.34 -0.87
C LEU A 182 9.66 -10.51 -0.65
N THR A 183 10.04 -10.97 0.52
CA THR A 183 11.46 -11.22 0.88
C THR A 183 12.10 -12.26 -0.04
N THR A 184 11.39 -13.35 -0.33
CA THR A 184 11.87 -14.39 -1.25
C THR A 184 12.10 -13.83 -2.65
N LYS A 185 11.11 -13.15 -3.24
CA LYS A 185 11.24 -12.59 -4.60
C LYS A 185 12.35 -11.54 -4.71
N MET A 186 12.53 -10.69 -3.69
CA MET A 186 13.64 -9.72 -3.70
C MET A 186 15.00 -10.41 -3.69
N ARG A 187 15.16 -11.50 -2.91
CA ARG A 187 16.41 -12.29 -2.91
C ARG A 187 16.65 -12.98 -4.24
N GLU A 188 15.61 -13.50 -4.89
CA GLU A 188 15.72 -14.20 -6.19
C GLU A 188 16.34 -13.31 -7.28
N ILE A 189 16.12 -12.00 -7.22
CA ILE A 189 16.70 -11.03 -8.15
C ILE A 189 17.80 -10.17 -7.53
N ALA A 190 18.45 -10.69 -6.48
CA ALA A 190 19.60 -10.07 -5.83
C ALA A 190 19.39 -8.61 -5.35
N ILE A 191 18.14 -8.21 -5.08
CA ILE A 191 17.87 -6.88 -4.53
C ILE A 191 18.22 -6.87 -3.03
N PRO A 192 19.00 -5.88 -2.56
CA PRO A 192 19.35 -5.76 -1.16
C PRO A 192 18.13 -5.65 -0.24
N LEU A 193 18.13 -6.45 0.82
CA LEU A 193 17.18 -6.35 1.93
C LEU A 193 17.74 -5.42 3.01
N PRO A 194 16.88 -4.67 3.74
CA PRO A 194 15.43 -4.54 3.58
C PRO A 194 15.01 -3.50 2.53
N TRP A 195 15.95 -2.91 1.79
CA TRP A 195 15.69 -1.82 0.84
C TRP A 195 14.65 -2.21 -0.22
N GLY A 196 14.80 -3.37 -0.85
CA GLY A 196 13.85 -3.86 -1.86
C GLY A 196 12.43 -4.01 -1.34
N ASN A 197 12.28 -4.58 -0.13
CA ASN A 197 10.98 -4.73 0.51
C ASN A 197 10.34 -3.36 0.80
N LYS A 198 11.12 -2.42 1.36
CA LYS A 198 10.63 -1.07 1.67
C LYS A 198 10.22 -0.33 0.38
N LEU A 199 11.04 -0.39 -0.67
CA LEU A 199 10.74 0.24 -1.95
C LEU A 199 9.46 -0.36 -2.58
N ALA A 200 9.34 -1.68 -2.60
CA ALA A 200 8.16 -2.37 -3.13
C ALA A 200 6.87 -2.01 -2.40
N LEU A 201 6.88 -2.04 -1.07
CA LEU A 201 5.72 -1.68 -0.25
C LEU A 201 5.29 -0.23 -0.47
N ARG A 202 6.25 0.70 -0.63
CA ARG A 202 5.96 2.11 -0.92
C ARG A 202 5.24 2.25 -2.26
N ILE A 203 5.77 1.61 -3.31
CA ILE A 203 5.19 1.66 -4.66
C ILE A 203 3.79 1.06 -4.67
N ILE A 204 3.63 -0.15 -4.14
CA ILE A 204 2.33 -0.84 -4.08
C ILE A 204 1.34 -0.01 -3.27
N GLY A 205 1.75 0.50 -2.10
CA GLY A 205 0.89 1.30 -1.23
C GLY A 205 0.38 2.58 -1.89
N VAL A 206 1.24 3.34 -2.58
CA VAL A 206 0.84 4.55 -3.30
C VAL A 206 -0.10 4.21 -4.45
N LEU A 207 0.29 3.27 -5.30
CA LEU A 207 -0.39 3.00 -6.55
C LEU A 207 -1.70 2.23 -6.38
N THR A 208 -1.88 1.52 -5.27
CA THR A 208 -3.15 0.81 -4.96
C THR A 208 -4.11 1.65 -4.13
N CYS A 209 -3.69 2.80 -3.59
CA CYS A 209 -4.57 3.65 -2.80
C CYS A 209 -5.47 4.47 -3.74
N PRO A 210 -6.81 4.31 -3.68
CA PRO A 210 -7.71 5.07 -4.54
C PRO A 210 -7.91 6.52 -4.09
N ASP A 211 -7.54 6.88 -2.85
CA ASP A 211 -7.60 8.25 -2.34
C ASP A 211 -6.40 8.54 -1.40
N PRO A 212 -5.15 8.69 -1.91
CA PRO A 212 -3.96 8.88 -1.07
C PRO A 212 -4.05 10.11 -0.16
N GLU A 213 -4.64 11.21 -0.63
CA GLU A 213 -4.76 12.44 0.16
C GLU A 213 -5.63 12.31 1.41
N LYS A 214 -6.55 11.33 1.44
CA LYS A 214 -7.39 11.04 2.60
C LYS A 214 -6.74 10.06 3.57
N HIS A 215 -5.62 9.44 3.19
CA HIS A 215 -4.91 8.44 3.98
C HIS A 215 -3.52 8.97 4.33
N PHE A 216 -3.43 9.67 5.45
CA PHE A 216 -2.19 10.31 5.88
C PHE A 216 -1.05 9.30 6.04
N GLU A 217 -1.33 8.10 6.51
CA GLU A 217 -0.38 7.00 6.68
C GLU A 217 0.23 6.59 5.34
N VAL A 218 -0.57 6.57 4.26
CA VAL A 218 -0.07 6.30 2.89
C VAL A 218 0.81 7.45 2.43
N MET A 219 0.40 8.69 2.63
CA MET A 219 1.25 9.84 2.28
C MET A 219 2.55 9.85 3.06
N LYS A 220 2.51 9.55 4.35
CA LYS A 220 3.66 9.59 5.27
C LYS A 220 4.62 8.44 5.05
N TYR A 221 4.13 7.20 4.98
CA TYR A 221 4.98 6.01 4.98
C TYR A 221 5.28 5.49 3.57
N CYS A 222 4.35 5.66 2.63
CA CYS A 222 4.52 5.18 1.25
C CYS A 222 5.09 6.27 0.34
N LEU A 223 4.46 7.45 0.28
CA LEU A 223 4.78 8.48 -0.71
C LEU A 223 5.98 9.36 -0.31
N LYS A 224 5.93 9.98 0.87
CA LYS A 224 6.93 10.95 1.34
C LYS A 224 8.36 10.43 1.21
N PRO A 225 8.70 9.19 1.61
CA PRO A 225 10.07 8.71 1.49
C PRO A 225 10.55 8.53 0.05
N LEU A 226 9.63 8.27 -0.90
CA LEU A 226 9.97 8.23 -2.32
C LEU A 226 10.28 9.64 -2.83
N VAL A 227 9.43 10.60 -2.49
CA VAL A 227 9.61 12.00 -2.90
C VAL A 227 10.89 12.59 -2.31
N GLU A 228 11.15 12.37 -1.02
CA GLU A 228 12.35 12.86 -0.33
C GLU A 228 13.63 12.28 -0.95
N GLU A 229 13.68 10.97 -1.19
CA GLU A 229 14.87 10.33 -1.75
C GLU A 229 15.11 10.76 -3.19
N CYS A 230 14.06 10.89 -3.99
CA CYS A 230 14.15 11.38 -5.37
C CYS A 230 14.65 12.84 -5.44
N LEU A 231 14.39 13.65 -4.41
CA LEU A 231 14.84 15.04 -4.31
C LEU A 231 16.26 15.18 -3.73
N LYS A 232 17.00 14.08 -3.51
CA LYS A 232 18.43 14.11 -3.13
C LYS A 232 19.32 13.97 -4.35
N GLU A 233 20.54 14.48 -4.24
CA GLU A 233 21.56 14.24 -5.27
C GLU A 233 22.09 12.79 -5.24
N PRO A 234 22.42 12.20 -6.40
CA PRO A 234 22.43 12.81 -7.74
C PRO A 234 21.11 12.68 -8.52
N ILE A 235 20.08 12.07 -7.92
CA ILE A 235 18.79 11.82 -8.60
C ILE A 235 18.13 13.14 -9.00
N LYS A 236 18.12 14.10 -8.08
CA LYS A 236 17.50 15.41 -8.28
C LYS A 236 18.07 16.15 -9.49
N ASP A 237 19.38 16.14 -9.70
CA ASP A 237 20.04 16.78 -10.86
C ASP A 237 19.63 16.17 -12.21
N GLN A 238 19.09 14.95 -12.23
CA GLN A 238 18.60 14.27 -13.43
C GLN A 238 17.10 14.51 -13.68
N LEU A 239 16.38 15.11 -12.73
CA LEU A 239 14.95 15.36 -12.87
C LEU A 239 14.67 16.52 -13.84
N PRO A 240 13.64 16.41 -14.69
CA PRO A 240 13.10 17.57 -15.39
C PRO A 240 12.67 18.65 -14.39
N LYS A 241 12.89 19.93 -14.75
CA LYS A 241 12.69 21.03 -13.80
C LYS A 241 11.27 21.13 -13.24
N ASP A 242 10.27 20.87 -14.08
CA ASP A 242 8.86 20.90 -13.68
C ASP A 242 8.54 19.80 -12.67
N TRP A 243 9.14 18.62 -12.83
CA TRP A 243 9.03 17.51 -11.88
C TRP A 243 9.68 17.83 -10.55
N GLU A 244 10.87 18.42 -10.55
CA GLU A 244 11.54 18.87 -9.31
C GLU A 244 10.64 19.86 -8.54
N VAL A 245 10.07 20.85 -9.24
CA VAL A 245 9.17 21.85 -8.62
C VAL A 245 7.91 21.20 -8.06
N PHE A 246 7.29 20.30 -8.83
CA PHE A 246 6.10 19.58 -8.41
C PHE A 246 6.35 18.70 -7.18
N LEU A 247 7.43 17.92 -7.17
CA LEU A 247 7.81 17.05 -6.06
C LEU A 247 8.09 17.85 -4.78
N LYS A 248 8.77 19.00 -4.89
CA LYS A 248 8.97 19.91 -3.74
C LYS A 248 7.65 20.45 -3.19
N SER A 249 6.73 20.84 -4.06
CA SER A 249 5.40 21.31 -3.66
C SER A 249 4.60 20.21 -2.96
N LEU A 250 4.63 19.00 -3.50
CA LEU A 250 3.97 17.83 -2.92
C LEU A 250 4.56 17.50 -1.53
N LEU A 251 5.89 17.46 -1.41
CA LEU A 251 6.57 17.21 -0.13
C LEU A 251 6.13 18.21 0.95
N LYS A 252 6.16 19.50 0.63
CA LYS A 252 5.70 20.57 1.53
C LYS A 252 4.27 20.37 1.99
N ARG A 253 3.37 19.92 1.09
CA ARG A 253 1.97 19.65 1.45
C ARG A 253 1.85 18.47 2.42
N ILE A 254 2.63 17.40 2.23
CA ILE A 254 2.64 16.26 3.16
C ILE A 254 3.11 16.71 4.55
N GLU A 255 4.17 17.53 4.63
CA GLU A 255 4.69 18.07 5.90
C GLU A 255 3.68 18.96 6.61
N GLN A 256 2.91 19.78 5.87
CA GLN A 256 1.85 20.62 6.46
C GLN A 256 0.73 19.79 7.07
N ILE A 257 0.35 18.68 6.43
CA ILE A 257 -0.68 17.76 6.94
C ILE A 257 -0.15 17.07 8.20
N GLU A 258 1.10 16.58 8.16
CA GLU A 258 1.76 15.97 9.31
C GLU A 258 1.80 16.91 10.52
N ALA A 259 2.25 18.15 10.34
CA ALA A 259 2.29 19.15 11.41
C ALA A 259 0.91 19.48 11.97
N SER A 260 -0.13 19.46 11.14
CA SER A 260 -1.51 19.74 11.56
C SER A 260 -2.08 18.60 12.41
N LEU A 261 -1.80 17.35 12.04
CA LEU A 261 -2.22 16.17 12.81
C LEU A 261 -1.46 16.07 14.15
N SER A 262 -0.16 16.36 14.17
CA SER A 262 0.61 16.40 15.42
C SER A 262 0.08 17.46 16.40
N ARG A 263 -0.31 18.64 15.91
CA ARG A 263 -0.94 19.68 16.76
C ARG A 263 -2.31 19.26 17.29
N ALA A 264 -3.11 18.55 16.50
CA ALA A 264 -4.41 18.03 16.94
C ALA A 264 -4.28 16.99 18.05
N GLN A 265 -3.24 16.16 18.02
CA GLN A 265 -2.96 15.17 19.08
C GLN A 265 -2.50 15.81 20.40
N VAL A 266 -1.82 16.97 20.35
CA VAL A 266 -1.37 17.71 21.55
C VAL A 266 -2.51 18.52 22.19
N THR A 267 -3.58 18.78 21.44
CA THR A 267 -4.72 19.62 21.89
C THR A 267 -5.98 18.82 22.23
N ALA A 268 -5.94 17.49 22.10
CA ALA A 268 -7.00 16.61 22.60
C ALA A 268 -6.87 16.45 24.14
N PRO A 269 -7.88 16.81 24.93
CA PRO A 269 -7.86 16.72 26.39
C PRO A 269 -7.89 15.28 26.91
#